data_AF-A0A8E1WKW8-F1
#
_entry.id   AF-A0A8E1WKW8-F1
#
_cell.length_a   1.000
_cell.length_b   1.000
_cell.length_c   1.000
_cell.angle_alpha   90.00
_cell.angle_beta   90.00
_cell.angle_gamma   90.00
#
_symmetry.space_group_name_H-M   'P 1'
#
loop_
_entity.id
_entity.type
_entity.pdbx_description
1 polymer ?
#
loop_
_entity_poly.entity_id
_entity_poly.type
_entity_poly.pdbx_seq_one_letter_code
_entity_poly.pdbx_strand_id
1 'polypeptide(L)'
;MMETLGSLQEVLTLVATATGVYVAIGGLNAWRRETTGKRDIELCQTVIEKFYEAEHKMNVLRSPMSYVQEGESRAKEPGEPLSETERRNHLFTPLARYNAQADFWSEFFSYRFRMRALFGNEASEAFAPVDDAVRSFRATASTRYQALYRDKNGLSADSSRSFEQAIWSGTSKPDVIADQMREGIRLMEAICVPIVRATRPSSRLNEWGSKVKALFARRERQ
;
A
#
# COMPACT_ATOMS: atom_id res chain seq x y z
N MET A 1 -51.69 38.32 -39.27
CA MET A 1 -51.89 37.93 -37.85
C MET A 1 -51.58 36.45 -37.60
N MET A 2 -51.95 35.52 -38.51
CA MET A 2 -51.58 34.10 -38.36
C MET A 2 -50.07 33.81 -38.58
N GLU A 3 -49.40 34.44 -39.55
CA GLU A 3 -47.96 34.23 -39.78
C GLU A 3 -47.05 34.68 -38.63
N THR A 4 -47.43 35.75 -37.92
CA THR A 4 -46.68 36.27 -36.77
C THR A 4 -46.78 35.37 -35.54
N LEU A 5 -47.81 34.52 -35.46
CA LEU A 5 -47.98 33.56 -34.36
C LEU A 5 -47.13 32.30 -34.57
N GLY A 6 -47.01 31.81 -35.82
CA GLY A 6 -46.16 30.66 -36.14
C GLY A 6 -44.67 30.92 -35.88
N SER A 7 -44.17 32.07 -36.33
CA SER A 7 -42.77 32.49 -36.09
C SER A 7 -42.44 32.63 -34.60
N LEU A 8 -43.39 33.09 -33.76
CA LEU A 8 -43.21 33.16 -32.32
C LEU A 8 -43.06 31.76 -31.69
N GLN A 9 -43.86 30.78 -32.13
CA GLN A 9 -43.77 29.40 -31.64
C GLN A 9 -42.43 28.74 -32.00
N GLU A 10 -41.91 29.00 -33.19
CA GLU A 10 -40.58 28.52 -33.62
C GLU A 10 -39.46 29.08 -32.76
N VAL A 11 -39.47 30.40 -32.49
CA VAL A 11 -38.49 31.04 -31.61
C VAL A 11 -38.55 30.48 -30.20
N LEU A 12 -39.75 30.31 -29.64
CA LEU A 12 -39.92 29.73 -28.31
C LEU A 12 -39.43 28.29 -28.25
N THR A 13 -39.72 27.48 -29.27
CA THR A 13 -39.25 26.10 -29.37
C THR A 13 -37.72 26.06 -29.44
N LEU A 14 -37.10 26.93 -30.26
CA LEU A 14 -35.66 27.04 -30.37
C LEU A 14 -34.99 27.38 -29.03
N VAL A 15 -35.53 28.37 -28.31
CA VAL A 15 -35.02 28.76 -26.98
C VAL A 15 -35.18 27.63 -25.96
N ALA A 16 -36.33 26.94 -25.95
CA ALA A 16 -36.57 25.81 -25.07
C ALA A 16 -35.60 24.66 -25.37
N THR A 17 -35.38 24.32 -26.65
CA THR A 17 -34.40 23.31 -27.07
C THR A 17 -32.98 23.71 -26.67
N ALA A 18 -32.58 24.96 -26.91
CA ALA A 18 -31.25 25.45 -26.54
C ALA A 18 -31.01 25.37 -25.03
N THR A 19 -32.01 25.75 -24.23
CA THR A 19 -31.96 25.68 -22.77
C THR A 19 -31.90 24.23 -22.29
N GLY A 20 -32.71 23.34 -22.87
CA GLY A 20 -32.69 21.91 -22.57
C GLY A 20 -31.33 21.27 -22.86
N VAL A 21 -30.72 21.59 -24.00
CA VAL A 21 -29.37 21.13 -24.36
C VAL A 21 -28.32 21.65 -23.37
N TYR A 22 -28.39 22.93 -22.99
CA TYR A 22 -27.46 23.51 -22.02
C TYR A 22 -27.54 22.81 -20.65
N VAL A 23 -28.75 22.61 -20.12
CA VAL A 23 -28.98 21.89 -18.85
C VAL A 23 -28.51 20.44 -18.95
N ALA A 24 -28.77 19.75 -20.07
CA ALA A 24 -28.34 18.37 -20.28
C ALA A 24 -26.80 18.25 -20.27
N ILE A 25 -26.08 19.18 -20.91
CA ILE A 25 -24.61 19.21 -20.90
C ILE A 25 -24.09 19.49 -19.48
N GLY A 26 -24.70 20.45 -18.77
CA GLY A 26 -24.35 20.78 -17.39
C GLY A 26 -24.52 19.58 -16.44
N GLY A 27 -25.65 18.89 -16.54
CA GLY A 27 -25.94 17.67 -15.77
C GLY A 27 -24.96 16.54 -16.10
N LEU A 28 -24.66 16.31 -17.38
CA LEU A 28 -23.72 15.26 -17.80
C LEU A 28 -22.30 15.52 -17.27
N ASN A 29 -21.84 16.77 -17.29
CA ASN A 29 -20.52 17.14 -16.77
C ASN A 29 -20.46 17.03 -15.25
N ALA A 30 -21.52 17.45 -14.54
CA ALA A 30 -21.61 17.27 -13.09
C ALA A 30 -21.56 15.79 -12.71
N TRP A 31 -22.32 14.94 -13.40
CA TRP A 31 -22.35 13.50 -13.18
C TRP A 31 -21.00 12.84 -13.49
N ARG A 32 -20.32 13.22 -14.57
CA ARG A 32 -18.94 12.74 -14.86
C ARG A 32 -17.96 13.08 -13.74
N ARG A 33 -18.00 14.31 -13.23
CA ARG A 33 -17.14 14.74 -12.13
C ARG A 33 -17.44 13.96 -10.84
N GLU A 34 -18.72 13.76 -10.54
CA GLU A 34 -19.15 13.00 -9.36
C GLU A 34 -18.73 11.53 -9.45
N THR A 35 -18.94 10.89 -10.60
CA THR A 35 -18.57 9.49 -10.81
C THR A 35 -17.06 9.24 -10.76
N THR A 36 -16.25 10.14 -11.32
CA THR A 36 -14.79 10.08 -11.16
C THR A 36 -14.38 10.27 -9.70
N GLY A 37 -14.89 11.30 -9.03
CA GLY A 37 -14.56 11.57 -7.63
C GLY A 37 -14.93 10.40 -6.70
N LYS A 38 -16.08 9.76 -6.93
CA LYS A 38 -16.49 8.57 -6.18
C LYS A 38 -15.50 7.41 -6.35
N ARG A 39 -15.08 7.12 -7.59
CA ARG A 39 -14.10 6.05 -7.88
C ARG A 39 -12.74 6.30 -7.23
N ASP A 40 -12.31 7.57 -7.23
CA ASP A 40 -11.04 7.95 -6.62
C ASP A 40 -11.09 7.79 -5.10
N ILE A 41 -12.19 8.21 -4.46
CA ILE A 41 -12.42 8.03 -3.03
C ILE A 41 -12.42 6.55 -2.64
N GLU A 42 -13.18 5.71 -3.35
CA GLU A 42 -13.26 4.27 -3.09
C GLU A 42 -11.89 3.58 -3.19
N LEU A 43 -11.11 3.94 -4.21
CA LEU A 43 -9.75 3.44 -4.38
C LEU A 43 -8.85 3.91 -3.23
N CYS A 44 -8.88 5.19 -2.90
CA CYS A 44 -8.06 5.74 -1.82
C CYS A 44 -8.37 5.11 -0.46
N GLN A 45 -9.65 4.84 -0.17
CA GLN A 45 -10.09 4.11 1.03
C GLN A 45 -9.53 2.68 1.04
N THR A 46 -9.68 1.95 -0.06
CA THR A 46 -9.15 0.59 -0.17
C THR A 46 -7.64 0.56 0.03
N VAL A 47 -6.91 1.47 -0.62
CA VAL A 47 -5.44 1.49 -0.56
C VAL A 47 -4.95 1.85 0.84
N ILE A 48 -5.50 2.87 1.50
CA ILE A 48 -5.04 3.24 2.84
C ILE A 48 -5.34 2.14 3.87
N GLU A 49 -6.49 1.45 3.76
CA GLU A 49 -6.81 0.27 4.56
C GLU A 49 -5.77 -0.84 4.38
N LYS A 50 -5.38 -1.12 3.12
CA LYS A 50 -4.34 -2.10 2.81
C LYS A 50 -2.96 -1.74 3.37
N PHE A 51 -2.62 -0.44 3.47
CA PHE A 51 -1.37 0.00 4.12
C PHE A 51 -1.39 -0.25 5.63
N TYR A 52 -2.50 0.01 6.32
CA TYR A 52 -2.63 -0.35 7.74
C TYR A 52 -2.63 -1.86 7.95
N GLU A 53 -3.30 -2.62 7.08
CA GLU A 53 -3.26 -4.08 7.09
C GLU A 53 -1.83 -4.59 6.89
N ALA A 54 -1.05 -3.97 5.99
CA ALA A 54 0.33 -4.33 5.72
C ALA A 54 1.23 -4.15 6.96
N GLU A 55 1.09 -3.05 7.70
CA GLU A 55 1.83 -2.83 8.96
C GLU A 55 1.48 -3.91 9.99
N HIS A 56 0.19 -4.19 10.18
CA HIS A 56 -0.23 -5.25 11.09
C HIS A 56 0.33 -6.62 10.68
N LYS A 57 0.25 -6.96 9.40
CA LYS A 57 0.79 -8.20 8.84
C LYS A 57 2.31 -8.30 9.01
N MET A 58 3.05 -7.22 8.79
CA MET A 58 4.48 -7.17 9.06
C MET A 58 4.80 -7.42 10.54
N ASN A 59 4.00 -6.85 11.47
CA ASN A 59 4.15 -7.12 12.90
C ASN A 59 3.91 -8.59 13.24
N VAL A 60 2.94 -9.25 12.60
CA VAL A 60 2.69 -10.70 12.74
C VAL A 60 3.88 -11.52 12.20
N LEU A 61 4.43 -11.16 11.03
CA LEU A 61 5.62 -11.81 10.47
C LEU A 61 6.78 -11.78 11.46
N ARG A 62 6.96 -10.63 12.13
CA ARG A 62 8.07 -10.33 13.03
C ARG A 62 7.79 -10.60 14.51
N SER A 63 6.69 -11.30 14.83
CA SER A 63 6.36 -11.65 16.22
C SER A 63 7.41 -12.62 16.80
N PRO A 64 8.08 -12.29 17.93
CA PRO A 64 9.14 -13.12 18.49
C PRO A 64 8.65 -14.46 19.06
N MET A 65 7.36 -14.58 19.34
CA MET A 65 6.78 -15.84 19.79
C MET A 65 6.59 -16.76 18.58
N SER A 66 7.34 -17.85 18.51
CA SER A 66 7.26 -18.85 17.43
C SER A 66 7.10 -20.27 17.95
N TYR A 67 6.28 -21.05 17.27
CA TYR A 67 6.05 -22.47 17.52
C TYR A 67 6.64 -23.32 16.38
N VAL A 68 7.15 -24.50 16.72
CA VAL A 68 7.80 -25.41 15.76
C VAL A 68 6.84 -25.85 14.66
N GLN A 69 5.56 -25.99 14.97
CA GLN A 69 4.50 -26.43 14.05
C GLN A 69 4.30 -25.45 12.88
N GLU A 70 4.62 -24.17 13.08
CA GLU A 70 4.51 -23.16 12.03
C GLU A 70 5.45 -23.44 10.85
N GLY A 71 6.59 -24.08 11.11
CA GLY A 71 7.59 -24.43 10.10
C GLY A 71 7.37 -25.77 9.40
N GLU A 72 6.30 -26.51 9.71
CA GLU A 72 6.06 -27.86 9.17
C GLU A 72 5.76 -27.87 7.66
N SER A 73 5.40 -26.74 7.09
CA SER A 73 5.21 -26.56 5.64
C SER A 73 6.50 -26.68 4.83
N ARG A 74 7.66 -26.71 5.48
CA ARG A 74 8.96 -26.95 4.85
C ARG A 74 9.05 -28.38 4.32
N ALA A 75 9.67 -28.56 3.15
CA ALA A 75 10.08 -29.87 2.67
C ALA A 75 11.13 -30.50 3.61
N LYS A 76 10.78 -31.65 4.20
CA LYS A 76 11.67 -32.45 5.08
C LYS A 76 12.60 -33.32 4.26
N GLU A 77 13.83 -33.54 4.75
CA GLU A 77 14.74 -34.49 4.12
C GLU A 77 14.39 -35.93 4.52
N PRO A 78 14.56 -36.92 3.61
CA PRO A 78 14.38 -38.32 3.96
C PRO A 78 15.34 -38.74 5.09
N GLY A 79 14.79 -39.29 6.17
CA GLY A 79 15.59 -39.73 7.33
C GLY A 79 16.07 -38.60 8.24
N GLU A 80 15.52 -37.39 8.12
CA GLU A 80 15.84 -36.26 9.02
C GLU A 80 15.47 -36.63 10.48
N PRO A 81 16.43 -36.61 11.43
CA PRO A 81 16.14 -36.94 12.82
C PRO A 81 15.21 -35.87 13.43
N LEU A 82 14.42 -36.27 14.44
CA LEU A 82 13.41 -35.40 15.05
C LEU A 82 14.00 -34.08 15.54
N SER A 83 15.17 -34.12 16.19
CA SER A 83 15.84 -32.91 16.70
C SER A 83 16.27 -31.93 15.60
N GLU A 84 16.66 -32.42 14.42
CA GLU A 84 16.96 -31.53 13.29
C GLU A 84 15.69 -31.01 12.63
N THR A 85 14.64 -31.83 12.58
CA THR A 85 13.32 -31.43 12.08
C THR A 85 12.77 -30.26 12.87
N GLU A 86 12.74 -30.36 14.20
CA GLU A 86 12.25 -29.30 15.08
C GLU A 86 13.06 -28.02 14.92
N ARG A 87 14.40 -28.13 14.90
CA ARG A 87 15.31 -27.00 14.72
C ARG A 87 15.10 -26.30 13.37
N ARG A 88 15.07 -27.05 12.28
CA ARG A 88 14.92 -26.50 10.92
C ARG A 88 13.53 -25.94 10.69
N ASN A 89 12.49 -26.52 11.30
CA ASN A 89 11.14 -25.96 11.27
C ASN A 89 11.10 -24.62 12.02
N HIS A 90 11.68 -24.54 13.21
CA HIS A 90 11.79 -23.27 13.95
C HIS A 90 12.56 -22.21 13.17
N LEU A 91 13.65 -22.58 12.47
CA LEU A 91 14.38 -21.67 11.59
C LEU A 91 13.53 -21.18 10.40
N PHE A 92 12.61 -22.02 9.90
CA PHE A 92 11.76 -21.73 8.76
C PHE A 92 10.52 -20.91 9.11
N THR A 93 10.15 -20.78 10.39
CA THR A 93 8.93 -20.08 10.84
C THR A 93 8.73 -18.69 10.20
N PRO A 94 9.74 -17.79 10.13
CA PRO A 94 9.54 -16.48 9.47
C PRO A 94 9.14 -16.59 8.00
N LEU A 95 9.71 -17.56 7.27
CA LEU A 95 9.39 -17.81 5.87
C LEU A 95 8.03 -18.47 5.70
N ALA A 96 7.66 -19.39 6.59
CA ALA A 96 6.33 -20.00 6.60
C ALA A 96 5.23 -18.94 6.79
N ARG A 97 5.42 -18.03 7.76
CA ARG A 97 4.50 -16.90 7.99
C ARG A 97 4.39 -15.99 6.77
N TYR A 98 5.51 -15.71 6.11
CA TYR A 98 5.51 -14.91 4.88
C TYR A 98 4.73 -15.60 3.76
N ASN A 99 4.98 -16.90 3.55
CA ASN A 99 4.30 -17.68 2.52
C ASN A 99 2.79 -17.74 2.75
N ALA A 100 2.34 -17.85 4.01
CA ALA A 100 0.92 -17.81 4.37
C ALA A 100 0.25 -16.46 4.06
N GLN A 101 1.02 -15.41 3.77
CA GLN A 101 0.53 -14.07 3.44
C GLN A 101 0.89 -13.66 2.00
N ALA A 102 1.38 -14.57 1.16
CA ALA A 102 1.88 -14.26 -0.18
C ALA A 102 0.80 -13.59 -1.07
N ASP A 103 -0.44 -14.05 -0.99
CA ASP A 103 -1.56 -13.49 -1.76
C ASP A 103 -1.83 -12.04 -1.38
N PHE A 104 -1.79 -11.71 -0.08
CA PHE A 104 -1.94 -10.33 0.39
C PHE A 104 -0.85 -9.43 -0.18
N TRP A 105 0.43 -9.83 -0.11
CA TRP A 105 1.53 -9.00 -0.60
C TRP A 105 1.46 -8.82 -2.12
N SER A 106 1.06 -9.86 -2.86
CA SER A 106 0.83 -9.79 -4.31
C SER A 106 -0.29 -8.79 -4.66
N GLU A 107 -1.43 -8.90 -3.97
CA GLU A 107 -2.56 -7.97 -4.14
C GLU A 107 -2.15 -6.53 -3.76
N PHE A 108 -1.50 -6.36 -2.61
CA PHE A 108 -1.02 -5.07 -2.11
C PHE A 108 -0.15 -4.36 -3.14
N PHE A 109 0.89 -5.03 -3.66
CA PHE A 109 1.79 -4.41 -4.64
C PHE A 109 1.14 -4.21 -6.02
N SER A 110 0.05 -4.91 -6.34
CA SER A 110 -0.71 -4.65 -7.57
C SER A 110 -1.35 -3.25 -7.57
N TYR A 111 -1.77 -2.74 -6.40
CA TYR A 111 -2.32 -1.38 -6.27
C TYR A 111 -1.32 -0.30 -6.67
N ARG A 112 -0.01 -0.55 -6.59
CA ARG A 112 1.03 0.37 -7.05
C ARG A 112 0.81 0.81 -8.51
N PHE A 113 0.45 -0.12 -9.39
CA PHE A 113 0.23 0.18 -10.80
C PHE A 113 -1.04 1.00 -11.02
N ARG A 114 -2.11 0.68 -10.28
CA ARG A 114 -3.37 1.42 -10.34
C ARG A 114 -3.21 2.84 -9.79
N MET A 115 -2.51 2.99 -8.67
CA MET A 115 -2.19 4.30 -8.09
C MET A 115 -1.32 5.13 -9.03
N ARG A 116 -0.35 4.51 -9.73
CA ARG A 116 0.45 5.18 -10.76
C ARG A 116 -0.40 5.70 -11.91
N ALA A 117 -1.33 4.89 -12.41
CA ALA A 117 -2.15 5.24 -13.55
C ALA A 117 -3.11 6.42 -13.26
N LEU A 118 -3.62 6.52 -12.03
CA LEU A 118 -4.62 7.52 -11.65
C LEU A 118 -4.01 8.78 -11.02
N PHE A 119 -2.93 8.63 -10.23
CA PHE A 119 -2.37 9.71 -9.42
C PHE A 119 -0.89 10.03 -9.73
N GLY A 120 -0.27 9.32 -10.68
CA GLY A 120 1.10 9.56 -11.12
C GLY A 120 2.19 8.85 -10.32
N ASN A 121 3.44 9.17 -10.61
CA ASN A 121 4.60 8.45 -10.07
C ASN A 121 4.72 8.57 -8.55
N GLU A 122 4.43 9.74 -8.00
CA GLU A 122 4.48 10.05 -6.56
C GLU A 122 3.64 9.04 -5.75
N ALA A 123 2.44 8.70 -6.25
CA ALA A 123 1.57 7.73 -5.60
C ALA A 123 2.08 6.29 -5.67
N SER A 124 2.83 5.96 -6.71
CA SER A 124 3.47 4.66 -6.85
C SER A 124 4.73 4.52 -5.98
N GLU A 125 5.41 5.64 -5.70
CA GLU A 125 6.63 5.68 -4.88
C GLU A 125 6.35 5.50 -3.40
N ALA A 126 5.15 5.84 -2.93
CA ALA A 126 4.70 5.56 -1.56
C ALA A 126 4.75 4.06 -1.18
N PHE A 127 4.78 3.15 -2.16
CA PHE A 127 4.94 1.71 -1.93
C PHE A 127 6.41 1.28 -1.71
N ALA A 128 7.39 2.09 -2.12
CA ALA A 128 8.79 1.69 -2.09
C ALA A 128 9.31 1.37 -0.68
N PRO A 129 9.01 2.17 0.38
CA PRO A 129 9.42 1.81 1.74
C PRO A 129 8.87 0.45 2.20
N VAL A 130 7.62 0.14 1.85
CA VAL A 130 6.98 -1.14 2.19
C VAL A 130 7.60 -2.30 1.41
N ASP A 131 7.89 -2.11 0.12
CA ASP A 131 8.61 -3.10 -0.71
C ASP A 131 10.00 -3.39 -0.12
N ASP A 132 10.75 -2.35 0.22
CA ASP A 132 12.08 -2.48 0.83
C ASP A 132 12.02 -3.22 2.17
N ALA A 133 11.02 -2.92 3.01
CA ALA A 133 10.79 -3.61 4.29
C ALA A 133 10.53 -5.11 4.08
N VAL A 134 9.61 -5.46 3.18
CA VAL A 134 9.24 -6.85 2.87
C VAL A 134 10.41 -7.61 2.26
N ARG A 135 11.11 -7.01 1.29
CA ARG A 135 12.28 -7.60 0.65
C ARG A 135 13.42 -7.82 1.65
N SER A 136 13.70 -6.84 2.51
CA SER A 136 14.74 -6.93 3.54
C SER A 136 14.45 -8.03 4.54
N PHE A 137 13.20 -8.11 5.03
CA PHE A 137 12.75 -9.18 5.91
C PHE A 137 12.94 -10.55 5.25
N ARG A 138 12.40 -10.74 4.04
CA ARG A 138 12.45 -12.02 3.33
C ARG A 138 13.88 -12.44 3.01
N ALA A 139 14.72 -11.51 2.54
CA ALA A 139 16.12 -11.79 2.26
C ALA A 139 16.84 -12.24 3.53
N THR A 140 16.67 -11.51 4.65
CA THR A 140 17.32 -11.84 5.92
C THR A 140 16.87 -13.19 6.47
N ALA A 141 15.55 -13.46 6.47
CA ALA A 141 15.00 -14.74 6.89
C ALA A 141 15.53 -15.91 6.04
N SER A 142 15.58 -15.73 4.71
CA SER A 142 16.09 -16.74 3.78
C SER A 142 17.58 -17.01 3.99
N THR A 143 18.39 -15.96 4.10
CA THR A 143 19.84 -16.08 4.32
C THR A 143 20.15 -16.75 5.65
N ARG A 144 19.45 -16.36 6.73
CA ARG A 144 19.59 -17.00 8.05
C ARG A 144 19.24 -18.48 7.98
N TYR A 145 18.11 -18.81 7.36
CA TYR A 145 17.66 -20.19 7.21
C TYR A 145 18.69 -21.02 6.43
N GLN A 146 19.20 -20.52 5.30
CA GLN A 146 20.20 -21.22 4.49
C GLN A 146 21.53 -21.41 5.21
N ALA A 147 22.04 -20.36 5.87
CA ALA A 147 23.30 -20.42 6.60
C ALA A 147 23.26 -21.44 7.75
N LEU A 148 22.12 -21.52 8.45
CA LEU A 148 21.94 -22.41 9.59
C LEU A 148 21.35 -23.79 9.21
N TYR A 149 21.00 -24.02 7.95
CA TYR A 149 20.26 -25.22 7.55
C TYR A 149 21.07 -26.51 7.81
N ARG A 150 22.32 -26.55 7.33
CA ARG A 150 23.23 -27.69 7.53
C ARG A 150 24.17 -27.52 8.70
N ASP A 151 24.58 -26.29 9.00
CA ASP A 151 25.56 -25.99 10.04
C ASP A 151 24.92 -25.12 11.13
N LYS A 152 24.86 -25.64 12.36
CA LYS A 152 24.32 -24.89 13.51
C LYS A 152 25.18 -23.67 13.86
N ASN A 153 26.45 -23.67 13.47
CA ASN A 153 27.41 -22.62 13.71
C ASN A 153 27.76 -21.85 12.43
N GLY A 154 26.92 -21.97 11.39
CA GLY A 154 27.17 -21.36 10.07
C GLY A 154 27.12 -19.82 10.06
N LEU A 155 26.87 -19.19 11.21
CA LEU A 155 26.87 -17.74 11.41
C LEU A 155 27.76 -17.37 12.60
N SER A 156 28.47 -16.25 12.45
CA SER A 156 29.13 -15.62 13.59
C SER A 156 28.10 -15.11 14.61
N ALA A 157 28.54 -14.86 15.84
CA ALA A 157 27.68 -14.29 16.88
C ALA A 157 27.10 -12.92 16.46
N ASP A 158 27.89 -12.10 15.76
CA ASP A 158 27.48 -10.78 15.27
C ASP A 158 26.45 -10.88 14.14
N SER A 159 26.67 -11.77 13.16
CA SER A 159 25.71 -12.00 12.08
C SER A 159 24.40 -12.60 12.60
N SER A 160 24.48 -13.52 13.56
CA SER A 160 23.30 -14.07 14.23
C SER A 160 22.49 -12.98 14.90
N ARG A 161 23.14 -12.12 15.71
CA ARG A 161 22.48 -10.99 16.38
C ARG A 161 21.84 -10.03 15.37
N SER A 162 22.55 -9.68 14.31
CA SER A 162 22.03 -8.80 13.25
C SER A 162 20.77 -9.38 12.58
N PHE A 163 20.75 -10.69 12.29
CA PHE A 163 19.57 -11.33 11.73
C PHE A 163 18.39 -11.41 12.70
N GLU A 164 18.63 -11.74 13.98
CA GLU A 164 17.56 -11.73 14.99
C GLU A 164 16.97 -10.32 15.17
N GLN A 165 17.79 -9.27 15.04
CA GLN A 165 17.35 -7.88 15.10
C GLN A 165 16.50 -7.46 13.90
N ALA A 166 16.83 -7.94 12.71
CA ALA A 166 16.07 -7.67 11.49
C ALA A 166 14.76 -8.47 11.43
N ILE A 167 14.77 -9.74 11.88
CA ILE A 167 13.61 -10.63 11.78
C ILE A 167 12.58 -10.34 12.86
N TRP A 168 13.00 -10.15 14.11
CA TRP A 168 12.05 -10.02 15.22
C TRP A 168 11.82 -8.55 15.59
N SER A 169 10.59 -8.22 15.93
CA SER A 169 10.24 -6.88 16.43
C SER A 169 10.70 -6.72 17.89
N GLY A 170 11.08 -5.49 18.26
CA GLY A 170 11.41 -5.14 19.64
C GLY A 170 12.80 -5.58 20.14
N THR A 171 13.62 -6.22 19.30
CA THR A 171 14.97 -6.70 19.64
C THR A 171 16.08 -5.68 19.38
N SER A 172 15.79 -4.59 18.64
CA SER A 172 16.74 -3.51 18.36
C SER A 172 16.07 -2.14 18.26
N LYS A 173 16.85 -1.08 18.52
CA LYS A 173 16.51 0.31 18.18
C LYS A 173 17.71 0.94 17.45
N PRO A 174 17.53 1.59 16.30
CA PRO A 174 16.27 1.81 15.57
C PRO A 174 15.70 0.55 14.87
N ASP A 175 14.39 0.48 14.70
CA ASP A 175 13.71 -0.61 13.95
C ASP A 175 13.44 -0.13 12.52
N VAL A 176 14.40 -0.40 11.63
CA VAL A 176 14.41 0.08 10.24
C VAL A 176 13.17 -0.37 9.47
N ILE A 177 12.72 -1.61 9.66
CA ILE A 177 11.54 -2.14 8.97
C ILE A 177 10.29 -1.42 9.47
N ALA A 178 10.14 -1.20 10.78
CA ALA A 178 8.99 -0.48 11.32
C ALA A 178 9.00 1.00 10.89
N ASP A 179 10.17 1.62 10.78
CA ASP A 179 10.33 2.98 10.24
C ASP A 179 9.89 3.04 8.77
N GLN A 180 10.31 2.06 7.96
CA GLN A 180 9.90 1.94 6.55
C GLN A 180 8.40 1.75 6.37
N MET A 181 7.76 0.88 7.18
CA MET A 181 6.31 0.70 7.15
C MET A 181 5.56 2.01 7.45
N ARG A 182 5.98 2.72 8.51
CA ARG A 182 5.40 4.01 8.90
C ARG A 182 5.62 5.09 7.85
N GLU A 183 6.78 5.12 7.20
CA GLU A 183 7.05 6.06 6.11
C GLU A 183 6.14 5.79 4.90
N GLY A 184 5.94 4.52 4.52
CA GLY A 184 5.00 4.14 3.46
C GLY A 184 3.57 4.59 3.78
N ILE A 185 3.09 4.33 5.00
CA ILE A 185 1.77 4.79 5.47
C ILE A 185 1.67 6.31 5.39
N ARG A 186 2.65 7.05 5.92
CA ARG A 186 2.66 8.51 5.92
C ARG A 186 2.61 9.10 4.52
N LEU A 187 3.36 8.52 3.57
CA LEU A 187 3.36 8.95 2.17
C LEU A 187 2.01 8.68 1.51
N MET A 188 1.41 7.51 1.75
CA MET A 188 0.11 7.18 1.19
C MET A 188 -1.02 8.00 1.82
N GLU A 189 -0.97 8.27 3.12
CA GLU A 189 -1.89 9.15 3.83
C GLU A 189 -1.90 10.55 3.22
N ALA A 190 -0.72 11.09 2.88
CA ALA A 190 -0.59 12.40 2.25
C ALA A 190 -1.30 12.48 0.88
N ILE A 191 -1.56 11.35 0.22
CA ILE A 191 -2.26 11.29 -1.06
C ILE A 191 -3.76 11.01 -0.84
N CYS A 192 -4.06 9.94 -0.12
CA CYS A 192 -5.42 9.41 0.00
C CYS A 192 -6.30 10.20 0.98
N VAL A 193 -5.75 10.67 2.11
CA VAL A 193 -6.56 11.34 3.14
C VAL A 193 -7.23 12.62 2.63
N PRO A 194 -6.56 13.52 1.89
CA PRO A 194 -7.21 14.67 1.27
C PRO A 194 -8.36 14.30 0.33
N ILE A 195 -8.18 13.27 -0.49
CA ILE A 195 -9.18 12.81 -1.47
C ILE A 195 -10.41 12.26 -0.73
N VAL A 196 -10.20 11.42 0.27
CA VAL A 196 -11.29 10.83 1.08
C VAL A 196 -12.03 11.91 1.88
N ARG A 197 -11.33 12.92 2.40
CA ARG A 197 -11.91 14.01 3.19
C ARG A 197 -12.53 15.14 2.37
N ALA A 198 -12.29 15.22 1.05
CA ALA A 198 -12.83 16.26 0.17
C ALA A 198 -14.37 16.26 0.07
N THR A 199 -15.04 15.24 0.61
CA THR A 199 -16.49 15.20 0.84
C THR A 199 -16.98 16.14 1.94
N ARG A 200 -16.08 16.77 2.72
CA ARG A 200 -16.42 17.91 3.59
C ARG A 200 -16.08 19.22 2.86
N PRO A 201 -16.99 20.22 2.82
CA PRO A 201 -16.68 21.52 2.25
C PRO A 201 -15.57 22.16 3.11
N SER A 202 -14.32 22.07 2.67
CA SER A 202 -13.17 22.68 3.35
C SER A 202 -12.64 23.85 2.53
N SER A 203 -12.77 25.05 3.08
CA SER A 203 -12.35 26.32 2.48
C SER A 203 -10.83 26.53 2.41
N ARG A 204 -10.00 25.46 2.43
CA ARG A 204 -8.55 25.54 2.69
C ARG A 204 -7.63 24.70 1.79
N LEU A 205 -8.06 24.31 0.60
CA LEU A 205 -7.21 23.50 -0.30
C LEU A 205 -6.09 24.27 -1.01
N ASN A 206 -6.10 25.60 -1.04
CA ASN A 206 -5.05 26.39 -1.70
C ASN A 206 -3.74 26.52 -0.89
N GLU A 207 -3.73 26.23 0.42
CA GLU A 207 -2.50 26.32 1.25
C GLU A 207 -1.71 25.02 1.33
N TRP A 208 -2.29 23.88 0.93
CA TRP A 208 -1.68 22.56 1.20
C TRP A 208 -0.79 22.07 0.06
N GLY A 209 -1.16 22.36 -1.20
CA GLY A 209 -0.36 22.00 -2.38
C GLY A 209 1.04 22.65 -2.41
N SER A 210 1.21 23.81 -1.78
CA SER A 210 2.51 24.47 -1.67
C SER A 210 3.44 23.82 -0.63
N LYS A 211 2.88 23.28 0.47
CA LYS A 211 3.66 22.62 1.54
C LYS A 211 4.14 21.22 1.15
N VAL A 212 3.33 20.47 0.40
CA VAL A 212 3.73 19.14 -0.10
C VAL A 212 4.86 19.26 -1.11
N LYS A 213 4.76 20.20 -2.08
CA LYS A 213 5.88 20.52 -2.99
C LYS A 213 7.16 20.92 -2.25
N ALA A 214 7.06 21.69 -1.16
CA ALA A 214 8.22 22.09 -0.36
C ALA A 214 8.87 20.92 0.41
N LEU A 215 8.10 19.92 0.83
CA LEU A 215 8.62 18.72 1.48
C LEU A 215 9.39 17.82 0.50
N PHE A 216 8.88 17.63 -0.72
CA PHE A 216 9.56 16.86 -1.76
C PHE A 216 10.82 17.59 -2.30
N ALA A 217 10.76 18.90 -2.51
CA ALA A 217 11.91 19.71 -2.95
C ALA A 217 13.07 19.83 -1.93
N ARG A 218 12.89 19.31 -0.71
CA ARG A 218 13.93 19.25 0.32
C ARG A 218 14.68 17.91 0.31
N ARG A 219 14.08 16.86 -0.24
CA ARG A 219 14.66 15.51 -0.36
C ARG A 219 15.61 15.37 -1.55
N GLU A 220 15.46 16.18 -2.59
CA GLU A 220 16.38 16.24 -3.74
C GLU A 220 17.69 17.00 -3.46
N ARG A 221 17.82 17.61 -2.27
CA ARG A 221 18.98 18.44 -1.88
C ARG A 221 19.85 17.82 -0.78
N GLN A 222 19.60 16.56 -0.41
CA GLN A 222 20.40 15.77 0.52
C GLN A 222 20.80 14.46 -0.15
#